data_AF-A0A9D0N4C3-F1
#
_entry.id   AF-A0A9D0N4C3-F1
#
_cell.length_a   1.000
_cell.length_b   1.000
_cell.length_c   1.000
_cell.angle_alpha   90.00
_cell.angle_beta   90.00
_cell.angle_gamma   90.00
#
_symmetry.space_group_name_H-M   'P 1'
#
loop_
_entity.id
_entity.type
_entity.pdbx_description
1 polymer ?
#
loop_
_entity_poly.entity_id
_entity_poly.type
_entity_poly.pdbx_seq_one_letter_code
_entity_poly.pdbx_strand_id
1 'polypeptide(L)'
;MAYLMPIRNGIPRVRCRARVMAGVGMLRGVKIMVKLDIEPGSSNAYHTGDWRTRQPVYHDKWPPCSRVCPASEDIQAWLALASEKQWQAAWRKLTERNPFPATMGRICYHACELACNRNHLDSAVNIHAMERYLGDMAIAQGWQHESYYDQVQSRRVAIVGAGPAGLSCAFQLARRGYLATIFDAQSAPGGTLHSAVPDYRLPKSVLAKEIDAILALGMALRLDTRVNEAELRDQFDAVFLAIGTQKPRQYPGREKSSHSVMSGLEFLHRLNRGEPVALPKQVAVVGGGNTAIDVARCVRRLGAEATVICAQDPHGSHHQELGTEMPASSTEVIEAEAEGVQLIYRVGVRRLVRSGEHLSGVEIAHVEHVHDRQGNFNPRFFDGTEEFIAAGLVIFAIGQEADWRGLESFEQAAESDGVWFGGDAVSKSKLAASAVGSGYQAAMSMLASLRGELPVFDDHKRAKITFREMQLHYYPKQPRNEGEVSEQRLDGFKEVVSGLVDNDAVHEAKRCLSCGVCFECDNCWHFCPDAAVVKKEGGYEIDYDYCKGCGICAQECPCGHIDMEKIPLSL
;
A
#
# COMPACT_ATOMS: atom_id res chain seq x y z
N MET A 1 -69.76 23.45 18.54
CA MET A 1 -70.97 23.31 19.37
C MET A 1 -71.94 22.44 18.57
N ALA A 2 -72.20 21.21 19.06
CA ALA A 2 -73.43 20.40 18.97
C ALA A 2 -74.45 20.69 17.83
N TYR A 3 -75.11 19.75 17.14
CA TYR A 3 -75.29 18.30 17.26
C TYR A 3 -76.38 17.90 16.20
N LEU A 4 -76.44 16.62 15.86
CA LEU A 4 -77.65 15.78 15.64
C LEU A 4 -78.56 15.95 14.38
N MET A 5 -78.57 14.84 13.61
CA MET A 5 -79.70 14.11 12.97
C MET A 5 -81.01 14.06 13.83
N PRO A 6 -82.09 13.26 13.59
CA PRO A 6 -82.56 12.37 12.47
C PRO A 6 -84.09 12.57 12.16
N ILE A 7 -84.82 11.82 11.29
CA ILE A 7 -85.68 10.64 11.62
C ILE A 7 -86.80 10.44 10.53
N ARG A 8 -86.98 9.17 10.07
CA ARG A 8 -88.19 8.33 9.73
C ARG A 8 -89.38 8.89 8.90
N ASN A 9 -90.28 8.13 8.26
CA ASN A 9 -90.46 6.74 7.76
C ASN A 9 -91.79 6.72 6.96
N GLY A 10 -91.93 5.87 5.92
CA GLY A 10 -93.21 5.28 5.44
C GLY A 10 -94.05 6.12 4.45
N ILE A 11 -94.03 5.93 3.12
CA ILE A 11 -94.71 4.90 2.25
C ILE A 11 -96.27 5.03 2.29
N PRO A 12 -97.07 4.93 1.17
CA PRO A 12 -96.78 4.57 -0.24
C PRO A 12 -97.39 5.43 -1.38
N ARG A 13 -96.72 5.32 -2.54
CA ARG A 13 -97.20 5.17 -3.96
C ARG A 13 -97.95 6.30 -4.67
N VAL A 14 -97.30 6.83 -5.72
CA VAL A 14 -97.81 6.81 -7.12
C VAL A 14 -96.65 6.49 -8.08
N ARG A 15 -96.93 5.69 -9.12
CA ARG A 15 -96.02 5.17 -10.15
C ARG A 15 -95.57 6.25 -11.16
N CYS A 16 -94.31 6.18 -11.60
CA CYS A 16 -93.97 6.33 -13.03
C CYS A 16 -92.70 5.50 -13.36
N ARG A 17 -92.69 4.84 -14.52
CA ARG A 17 -91.89 3.64 -14.83
C ARG A 17 -90.41 3.94 -15.11
N ALA A 18 -89.57 3.05 -14.58
CA ALA A 18 -88.14 2.96 -14.78
C ALA A 18 -87.77 2.30 -16.13
N ARG A 19 -86.61 2.70 -16.68
CA ARG A 19 -85.63 1.76 -17.20
C ARG A 19 -84.26 2.15 -16.62
N VAL A 20 -83.74 1.22 -15.85
CA VAL A 20 -82.53 1.25 -15.01
C VAL A 20 -81.33 0.84 -15.87
N MET A 21 -80.15 1.40 -15.55
CA MET A 21 -78.94 0.69 -15.10
C MET A 21 -77.90 1.79 -14.76
N ALA A 22 -77.80 2.21 -13.49
CA ALA A 22 -76.87 1.69 -12.47
C ALA A 22 -75.40 1.80 -12.92
N GLY A 23 -74.47 2.51 -12.29
CA GLY A 23 -74.49 3.38 -11.11
C GLY A 23 -73.13 4.05 -10.97
N VAL A 24 -73.10 5.33 -10.58
CA VAL A 24 -71.88 6.04 -10.16
C VAL A 24 -71.71 5.75 -8.67
N GLY A 25 -70.77 4.86 -8.36
CA GLY A 25 -70.36 4.56 -6.99
C GLY A 25 -68.83 4.51 -6.93
N MET A 26 -68.27 5.36 -6.05
CA MET A 26 -66.91 5.30 -5.49
C MET A 26 -65.91 4.41 -6.23
N LEU A 27 -64.96 5.00 -6.97
CA LEU A 27 -63.69 4.32 -7.24
C LEU A 27 -62.85 4.34 -5.96
N ARG A 28 -63.20 3.43 -5.04
CA ARG A 28 -62.28 2.88 -4.05
C ARG A 28 -61.05 2.36 -4.80
N GLY A 29 -59.89 2.51 -4.14
CA GLY A 29 -58.56 2.21 -4.65
C GLY A 29 -58.55 1.16 -5.76
N VAL A 30 -58.13 1.61 -6.95
CA VAL A 30 -57.75 0.69 -8.01
C VAL A 30 -56.48 0.00 -7.53
N LYS A 31 -56.64 -1.08 -6.77
CA LYS A 31 -55.70 -2.19 -6.87
C LYS A 31 -55.82 -2.64 -8.32
N ILE A 32 -54.91 -2.17 -9.18
CA ILE A 32 -54.60 -2.88 -10.41
C ILE A 32 -53.97 -4.18 -9.94
N MET A 33 -54.81 -5.13 -9.57
CA MET A 33 -54.41 -6.51 -9.44
C MET A 33 -54.34 -6.98 -10.88
N VAL A 34 -53.18 -6.82 -11.50
CA VAL A 34 -52.88 -7.50 -12.77
C VAL A 34 -53.07 -8.97 -12.45
N LYS A 35 -54.21 -9.50 -12.86
CA LYS A 35 -54.46 -10.92 -12.83
C LYS A 35 -53.48 -11.47 -13.87
N LEU A 36 -52.36 -12.00 -13.39
CA LEU A 36 -51.51 -12.85 -14.19
C LEU A 36 -52.39 -14.06 -14.54
N ASP A 37 -53.08 -14.00 -15.68
CA ASP A 37 -53.74 -15.15 -16.29
C ASP A 37 -52.61 -16.04 -16.84
N ILE A 38 -51.97 -16.78 -15.92
CA ILE A 38 -50.91 -17.72 -16.25
C ILE A 38 -51.61 -19.02 -16.64
N GLU A 39 -51.70 -19.30 -17.94
CA GLU A 39 -51.99 -20.67 -18.39
C GLU A 39 -50.90 -21.63 -17.87
N PRO A 40 -51.11 -22.93 -17.68
CA PRO A 40 -50.02 -23.83 -17.33
C PRO A 40 -48.98 -23.91 -18.47
N GLY A 41 -47.80 -23.32 -18.28
CA GLY A 41 -46.68 -23.34 -19.23
C GLY A 41 -45.36 -23.69 -18.56
N SER A 42 -44.31 -23.95 -19.34
CA SER A 42 -42.95 -24.13 -18.81
C SER A 42 -42.40 -22.82 -18.26
N SER A 43 -41.48 -22.85 -17.30
CA SER A 43 -40.82 -21.64 -16.78
C SER A 43 -40.17 -20.78 -17.89
N ASN A 44 -39.70 -21.40 -18.97
CA ASN A 44 -39.14 -20.70 -20.14
C ASN A 44 -40.18 -19.90 -20.94
N ALA A 45 -41.47 -20.15 -20.75
CA ALA A 45 -42.54 -19.37 -21.38
C ALA A 45 -42.89 -18.11 -20.56
N TYR A 46 -42.37 -17.98 -19.33
CA TYR A 46 -42.61 -16.86 -18.44
C TYR A 46 -41.32 -16.09 -18.18
N HIS A 47 -41.22 -14.92 -18.78
CA HIS A 47 -40.11 -13.99 -18.56
C HIS A 47 -40.27 -13.34 -17.18
N THR A 48 -39.88 -14.07 -16.14
CA THR A 48 -39.95 -13.63 -14.73
C THR A 48 -39.08 -12.38 -14.46
N GLY A 49 -38.23 -12.04 -15.40
CA GLY A 49 -37.50 -10.78 -15.47
C GLY A 49 -38.39 -9.56 -15.29
N ASP A 50 -39.60 -9.52 -15.85
CA ASP A 50 -40.48 -8.34 -15.79
C ASP A 50 -40.96 -8.00 -14.37
N TRP A 51 -40.80 -8.91 -13.41
CA TRP A 51 -41.27 -8.73 -12.03
C TRP A 51 -40.29 -7.94 -11.15
N ARG A 52 -39.08 -7.70 -11.66
CA ARG A 52 -37.98 -7.14 -10.88
C ARG A 52 -38.14 -5.63 -10.67
N THR A 53 -37.77 -5.14 -9.49
CA THR A 53 -37.62 -3.69 -9.20
C THR A 53 -36.16 -3.28 -9.04
N ARG A 54 -35.28 -4.28 -8.91
CA ARG A 54 -33.84 -4.18 -8.81
C ARG A 54 -33.23 -5.34 -9.59
N GLN A 55 -31.98 -5.21 -10.01
CA GLN A 55 -31.26 -6.26 -10.72
C GLN A 55 -29.89 -6.51 -10.11
N PRO A 56 -29.41 -7.77 -10.07
CA PRO A 56 -28.03 -8.05 -9.70
C PRO A 56 -27.09 -7.57 -10.81
N VAL A 57 -25.95 -7.00 -10.42
CA VAL A 57 -24.88 -6.60 -11.33
C VAL A 57 -23.55 -7.03 -10.73
N TYR A 58 -22.71 -7.66 -11.55
CA TYR A 58 -21.34 -8.03 -11.18
C TYR A 58 -20.44 -6.79 -11.24
N HIS A 59 -19.88 -6.41 -10.09
CA HIS A 59 -19.07 -5.20 -9.94
C HIS A 59 -17.74 -5.53 -9.28
N ASP A 60 -16.64 -5.27 -10.00
CA ASP A 60 -15.32 -5.30 -9.40
C ASP A 60 -15.16 -4.15 -8.41
N LYS A 61 -14.77 -4.50 -7.20
CA LYS A 61 -14.50 -3.58 -6.09
C LYS A 61 -13.03 -3.66 -5.70
N TRP A 62 -12.47 -2.56 -5.21
CA TRP A 62 -11.10 -2.49 -4.73
C TRP A 62 -10.93 -3.34 -3.46
N PRO A 63 -10.10 -4.40 -3.50
CA PRO A 63 -9.68 -5.08 -2.28
C PRO A 63 -8.95 -4.09 -1.37
N PRO A 64 -9.17 -4.14 -0.04
CA PRO A 64 -8.56 -3.17 0.86
C PRO A 64 -7.03 -3.24 0.84
N CYS A 65 -6.45 -4.43 0.68
CA CYS A 65 -5.00 -4.64 0.60
C CYS A 65 -4.37 -3.94 -0.60
N SER A 66 -4.91 -4.13 -1.80
CA SER A 66 -4.44 -3.46 -3.02
C SER A 66 -4.64 -1.96 -2.96
N ARG A 67 -5.76 -1.50 -2.37
CA ARG A 67 -6.09 -0.07 -2.29
C ARG A 67 -5.12 0.74 -1.43
N VAL A 68 -4.60 0.13 -0.36
CA VAL A 68 -3.65 0.77 0.56
C VAL A 68 -2.19 0.48 0.21
N CYS A 69 -1.93 -0.47 -0.69
CA CYS A 69 -0.59 -0.79 -1.15
C CYS A 69 0.00 0.44 -1.88
N PRO A 70 1.10 1.04 -1.39
CA PRO A 70 1.67 2.22 -2.04
C PRO A 70 2.21 1.92 -3.44
N ALA A 71 2.64 0.68 -3.70
CA ALA A 71 3.05 0.23 -5.03
C ALA A 71 1.86 -0.06 -5.97
N SER A 72 0.62 -0.01 -5.46
CA SER A 72 -0.61 -0.31 -6.22
C SER A 72 -0.65 -1.70 -6.83
N GLU A 73 -0.11 -2.70 -6.12
CA GLU A 73 -0.12 -4.10 -6.54
C GLU A 73 -1.53 -4.71 -6.58
N ASP A 74 -1.74 -5.62 -7.53
CA ASP A 74 -2.92 -6.46 -7.57
C ASP A 74 -2.72 -7.73 -6.73
N ILE A 75 -2.70 -7.53 -5.41
CA ILE A 75 -2.43 -8.57 -4.40
C ILE A 75 -3.35 -9.77 -4.55
N GLN A 76 -4.63 -9.52 -4.82
CA GLN A 76 -5.61 -10.57 -4.98
C GLN A 76 -5.31 -11.45 -6.21
N ALA A 77 -4.98 -10.84 -7.36
CA ALA A 77 -4.73 -11.57 -8.60
C ALA A 77 -3.48 -12.46 -8.49
N TRP A 78 -2.36 -11.95 -7.97
CA TRP A 78 -1.17 -12.77 -7.85
C TRP A 78 -1.29 -13.84 -6.73
N LEU A 79 -2.07 -13.60 -5.67
CA LEU A 79 -2.39 -14.64 -4.68
C LEU A 79 -3.27 -15.74 -5.27
N ALA A 80 -4.22 -15.41 -6.15
CA ALA A 80 -5.06 -16.41 -6.82
C ALA A 80 -4.19 -17.38 -7.64
N LEU A 81 -3.26 -16.85 -8.45
CA LEU A 81 -2.29 -17.64 -9.22
C LEU A 81 -1.38 -18.48 -8.30
N ALA A 82 -0.91 -17.90 -7.20
CA ALA A 82 -0.09 -18.60 -6.22
C ALA A 82 -0.85 -19.77 -5.54
N SER A 83 -2.15 -19.62 -5.29
CA SER A 83 -2.99 -20.65 -4.68
C SER A 83 -3.10 -21.92 -5.54
N GLU A 84 -2.89 -21.77 -6.85
CA GLU A 84 -2.89 -22.82 -7.87
C GLU A 84 -1.47 -23.31 -8.24
N LYS A 85 -0.44 -22.86 -7.51
CA LYS A 85 0.99 -23.15 -7.80
C LYS A 85 1.47 -22.61 -9.15
N GLN A 86 0.78 -21.63 -9.74
CA GLN A 86 1.24 -20.96 -10.95
C GLN A 86 2.30 -19.90 -10.60
N TRP A 87 3.42 -20.32 -10.03
CA TRP A 87 4.38 -19.43 -9.36
C TRP A 87 4.97 -18.35 -10.26
N GLN A 88 5.40 -18.72 -11.46
CA GLN A 88 5.96 -17.76 -12.41
C GLN A 88 4.90 -16.77 -12.91
N ALA A 89 3.66 -17.21 -13.11
CA ALA A 89 2.55 -16.34 -13.48
C ALA A 89 2.21 -15.37 -12.33
N ALA A 90 2.17 -15.86 -11.08
CA ALA A 90 1.97 -15.04 -9.89
C ALA A 90 3.07 -13.96 -9.77
N TRP A 91 4.34 -14.33 -9.94
CA TRP A 91 5.45 -13.38 -9.94
C TRP A 91 5.37 -12.37 -11.09
N ARG A 92 5.02 -12.80 -12.31
CA ARG A 92 4.79 -11.87 -13.44
C ARG A 92 3.67 -10.88 -13.13
N LYS A 93 2.58 -11.34 -12.50
CA LYS A 93 1.45 -10.49 -12.09
C LYS A 93 1.83 -9.50 -11.01
N LEU A 94 2.58 -9.94 -9.99
CA LEU A 94 3.13 -9.07 -8.94
C LEU A 94 4.05 -7.99 -9.53
N THR A 95 4.96 -8.39 -10.40
CA THR A 95 5.94 -7.51 -11.03
C THR A 95 5.36 -6.61 -12.12
N GLU A 96 4.07 -6.69 -12.44
CA GLU A 96 3.38 -5.62 -13.19
C GLU A 96 3.52 -4.26 -12.50
N ARG A 97 3.62 -4.25 -11.17
CA ARG A 97 3.66 -3.03 -10.35
C ARG A 97 4.96 -2.90 -9.57
N ASN A 98 5.41 -3.98 -8.93
CA ASN A 98 6.57 -3.95 -8.05
C ASN A 98 7.72 -4.82 -8.60
N PRO A 99 8.83 -4.22 -9.07
CA PRO A 99 9.96 -4.98 -9.61
C PRO A 99 10.89 -5.55 -8.54
N PHE A 100 10.57 -5.39 -7.25
CA PHE A 100 11.40 -5.80 -6.12
C PHE A 100 10.68 -6.72 -5.11
N PRO A 101 10.02 -7.82 -5.53
CA PRO A 101 9.32 -8.71 -4.61
C PRO A 101 10.20 -9.24 -3.47
N ALA A 102 11.41 -9.71 -3.75
CA ALA A 102 12.29 -10.30 -2.73
C ALA A 102 12.72 -9.24 -1.70
N THR A 103 12.98 -8.01 -2.16
CA THR A 103 13.32 -6.90 -1.29
C THR A 103 12.11 -6.39 -0.49
N MET A 104 10.97 -6.13 -1.14
CA MET A 104 9.78 -5.55 -0.49
C MET A 104 9.15 -6.52 0.51
N GLY A 105 9.19 -7.83 0.23
CA GLY A 105 8.80 -8.86 1.18
C GLY A 105 9.67 -8.92 2.44
N ARG A 106 10.82 -8.22 2.48
CA ARG A 106 11.69 -8.11 3.68
C ARG A 106 11.57 -6.78 4.42
N ILE A 107 11.39 -5.67 3.70
CA ILE A 107 11.55 -4.32 4.28
C ILE A 107 10.27 -3.50 4.32
N CYS A 108 9.21 -3.91 3.60
CA CYS A 108 7.96 -3.18 3.60
C CYS A 108 7.32 -3.24 5.00
N TYR A 109 6.43 -2.28 5.31
CA TYR A 109 5.70 -2.27 6.59
C TYR A 109 4.25 -2.77 6.43
N HIS A 110 3.96 -3.40 5.29
CA HIS A 110 2.78 -4.24 5.04
C HIS A 110 1.43 -3.63 5.44
N ALA A 111 1.20 -2.35 5.09
CA ALA A 111 -0.10 -1.68 5.29
C ALA A 111 -1.27 -2.47 4.69
N CYS A 112 -1.02 -3.27 3.65
CA CYS A 112 -1.96 -4.19 3.04
C CYS A 112 -2.49 -5.26 4.01
N GLU A 113 -1.67 -5.74 4.94
CA GLU A 113 -2.05 -6.74 5.96
C GLU A 113 -2.87 -6.10 7.08
N LEU A 114 -2.50 -4.88 7.50
CA LEU A 114 -3.28 -4.11 8.48
C LEU A 114 -4.71 -3.84 7.99
N ALA A 115 -4.87 -3.53 6.70
CA ALA A 115 -6.17 -3.27 6.09
C ALA A 115 -6.95 -4.53 5.68
N CYS A 116 -6.38 -5.73 5.81
CA CYS A 116 -6.96 -6.96 5.31
C CYS A 116 -8.33 -7.27 5.96
N ASN A 117 -9.37 -7.51 5.16
CA ASN A 117 -10.70 -7.87 5.68
C ASN A 117 -10.69 -9.19 6.47
N ARG A 118 -9.68 -10.07 6.27
CA ARG A 118 -9.56 -11.34 7.00
C ARG A 118 -9.29 -11.17 8.50
N ASN A 119 -8.80 -10.00 8.94
CA ASN A 119 -8.69 -9.65 10.36
C ASN A 119 -10.04 -9.72 11.11
N HIS A 120 -11.18 -9.70 10.41
CA HIS A 120 -12.50 -9.89 11.00
C HIS A 120 -12.95 -11.36 11.12
N LEU A 121 -12.17 -12.31 10.60
CA LEU A 121 -12.44 -13.75 10.65
C LEU A 121 -11.46 -14.46 11.59
N ASP A 122 -10.16 -14.31 11.32
CA ASP A 122 -9.06 -14.83 12.13
C ASP A 122 -7.90 -13.83 12.18
N SER A 123 -7.05 -13.80 11.17
CA SER A 123 -5.91 -12.89 11.03
C SER A 123 -5.63 -12.59 9.56
N ALA A 124 -4.91 -11.52 9.28
CA ALA A 124 -4.53 -11.13 7.93
C ALA A 124 -3.85 -12.27 7.15
N VAL A 125 -3.95 -12.22 5.82
CA VAL A 125 -3.06 -13.00 4.95
C VAL A 125 -1.64 -12.47 5.12
N ASN A 126 -0.65 -13.35 5.23
CA ASN A 126 0.77 -13.03 5.23
C ASN A 126 1.24 -12.71 3.80
N ILE A 127 0.81 -11.54 3.31
CA ILE A 127 1.06 -11.02 1.97
C ILE A 127 2.56 -10.82 1.75
N HIS A 128 3.28 -10.30 2.73
CA HIS A 128 4.69 -10.00 2.55
C HIS A 128 5.58 -11.23 2.52
N ALA A 129 5.27 -12.25 3.32
CA ALA A 129 6.00 -13.50 3.24
C ALA A 129 5.74 -14.22 1.91
N MET A 130 4.53 -14.08 1.35
CA MET A 130 4.22 -14.55 0.00
C MET A 130 4.99 -13.78 -1.08
N GLU A 131 5.08 -12.45 -0.95
CA GLU A 131 5.85 -11.58 -1.83
C GLU A 131 7.34 -11.96 -1.78
N ARG A 132 7.90 -12.13 -0.58
CA ARG A 132 9.27 -12.64 -0.38
C ARG A 132 9.48 -14.00 -1.03
N TYR A 133 8.56 -14.95 -0.80
CA TYR A 133 8.64 -16.30 -1.34
C TYR A 133 8.68 -16.28 -2.88
N LEU A 134 7.80 -15.52 -3.53
CA LEU A 134 7.78 -15.39 -4.98
C LEU A 134 9.06 -14.73 -5.52
N GLY A 135 9.57 -13.70 -4.83
CA GLY A 135 10.82 -13.04 -5.19
C GLY A 135 12.05 -13.94 -5.04
N ASP A 136 12.17 -14.63 -3.90
CA ASP A 136 13.26 -15.57 -3.63
C ASP A 136 13.24 -16.75 -4.62
N MET A 137 12.05 -17.25 -4.97
CA MET A 137 11.89 -18.27 -6.00
C MET A 137 12.30 -17.77 -7.39
N ALA A 138 11.90 -16.56 -7.77
CA ALA A 138 12.29 -15.96 -9.05
C ALA A 138 13.81 -15.84 -9.17
N ILE A 139 14.46 -15.39 -8.10
CA ILE A 139 15.92 -15.33 -7.98
C ILE A 139 16.55 -16.72 -8.13
N ALA A 140 16.03 -17.73 -7.42
CA ALA A 140 16.59 -19.07 -7.43
C ALA A 140 16.43 -19.76 -8.79
N GLN A 141 15.33 -19.51 -9.49
CA GLN A 141 15.03 -20.09 -10.80
C GLN A 141 15.55 -19.24 -11.97
N GLY A 142 16.08 -18.05 -11.71
CA GLY A 142 16.60 -17.15 -12.74
C GLY A 142 15.51 -16.61 -13.67
N TRP A 143 14.29 -16.40 -13.19
CA TRP A 143 13.21 -15.83 -14.00
C TRP A 143 13.57 -14.43 -14.47
N GLN A 144 13.26 -14.15 -15.74
CA GLN A 144 13.61 -12.90 -16.40
C GLN A 144 12.37 -12.05 -16.64
N HIS A 145 12.57 -10.74 -16.64
CA HIS A 145 11.55 -9.80 -17.09
C HIS A 145 11.53 -9.73 -18.61
N GLU A 146 10.34 -9.46 -19.17
CA GLU A 146 10.12 -9.40 -20.61
C GLU A 146 9.56 -8.04 -20.99
N SER A 147 10.00 -7.55 -22.16
CA SER A 147 9.38 -6.42 -22.83
C SER A 147 8.07 -6.86 -23.50
N TYR A 148 7.05 -6.00 -23.46
CA TYR A 148 5.82 -6.18 -24.21
C TYR A 148 5.94 -5.75 -25.68
N TYR A 149 7.08 -5.14 -26.04
CA TYR A 149 7.34 -4.59 -27.36
C TYR A 149 8.63 -5.16 -27.91
N ASP A 150 8.58 -5.60 -29.17
CA ASP A 150 9.75 -6.14 -29.89
C ASP A 150 10.72 -5.03 -30.34
N GLN A 151 10.24 -3.80 -30.49
CA GLN A 151 11.02 -2.67 -30.98
C GLN A 151 11.24 -1.60 -29.92
N VAL A 152 12.50 -1.18 -29.81
CA VAL A 152 12.90 -0.04 -28.99
C VAL A 152 12.42 1.25 -29.66
N GLN A 153 11.74 2.09 -28.89
CA GLN A 153 11.26 3.39 -29.31
C GLN A 153 12.41 4.40 -29.34
N SER A 154 12.38 5.35 -30.29
CA SER A 154 13.49 6.27 -30.54
C SER A 154 13.60 7.46 -29.57
N ARG A 155 12.70 7.56 -28.57
CA ARG A 155 12.65 8.69 -27.63
C ARG A 155 13.75 8.56 -26.58
N ARG A 156 14.42 9.67 -26.27
CA ARG A 156 15.51 9.72 -25.30
C ARG A 156 14.95 10.06 -23.93
N VAL A 157 15.06 9.15 -22.97
CA VAL A 157 14.57 9.35 -21.60
C VAL A 157 15.73 9.29 -20.61
N ALA A 158 15.80 10.27 -19.70
CA ALA A 158 16.75 10.27 -18.58
C ALA A 158 16.05 10.03 -17.24
N ILE A 159 16.72 9.29 -16.37
CA ILE A 159 16.32 9.07 -14.98
C ILE A 159 17.50 9.47 -14.09
N VAL A 160 17.27 10.36 -13.14
CA VAL A 160 18.30 10.80 -12.18
C VAL A 160 18.02 10.17 -10.82
N GLY A 161 18.87 9.24 -10.42
CA GLY A 161 18.76 8.38 -9.24
C GLY A 161 18.43 6.95 -9.61
N ALA A 162 19.32 6.01 -9.28
CA ALA A 162 19.15 4.56 -9.38
C ALA A 162 18.62 3.95 -8.07
N GLY A 163 17.82 4.71 -7.31
CA GLY A 163 17.06 4.20 -6.17
C GLY A 163 15.77 3.48 -6.59
N PRO A 164 14.92 3.06 -5.63
CA PRO A 164 13.71 2.28 -5.92
C PRO A 164 12.74 2.96 -6.88
N ALA A 165 12.56 4.29 -6.73
CA ALA A 165 11.70 5.06 -7.63
C ALA A 165 12.25 5.10 -9.06
N GLY A 166 13.53 5.40 -9.22
CA GLY A 166 14.18 5.48 -10.54
C GLY A 166 14.22 4.14 -11.25
N LEU A 167 14.59 3.07 -10.55
CA LEU A 167 14.59 1.71 -11.09
C LEU A 167 13.18 1.22 -11.41
N SER A 168 12.18 1.53 -10.58
CA SER A 168 10.77 1.23 -10.90
C SER A 168 10.31 1.94 -12.16
N CYS A 169 10.62 3.23 -12.30
CA CYS A 169 10.30 3.98 -13.52
C CYS A 169 11.00 3.38 -14.75
N ALA A 170 12.30 3.13 -14.66
CA ALA A 170 13.10 2.55 -15.74
C ALA A 170 12.56 1.17 -16.17
N PHE A 171 12.23 0.32 -15.20
CA PHE A 171 11.64 -0.98 -15.43
C PHE A 171 10.31 -0.89 -16.20
N GLN A 172 9.41 0.01 -15.79
CA GLN A 172 8.10 0.16 -16.43
C GLN A 172 8.19 0.75 -17.85
N LEU A 173 9.15 1.65 -18.08
CA LEU A 173 9.46 2.21 -19.40
C LEU A 173 10.05 1.13 -20.32
N ALA A 174 11.04 0.37 -19.83
CA ALA A 174 11.73 -0.66 -20.62
C ALA A 174 10.77 -1.77 -21.05
N ARG A 175 9.87 -2.20 -20.17
CA ARG A 175 8.81 -3.17 -20.52
C ARG A 175 7.84 -2.68 -21.59
N ARG A 176 7.80 -1.38 -21.84
CA ARG A 176 6.94 -0.73 -22.85
C ARG A 176 7.73 -0.19 -24.03
N GLY A 177 8.97 -0.65 -24.21
CA GLY A 177 9.82 -0.34 -25.36
C GLY A 177 10.66 0.92 -25.25
N TYR A 178 10.71 1.60 -24.10
CA TYR A 178 11.52 2.82 -23.90
C TYR A 178 12.72 2.54 -23.01
N LEU A 179 13.93 2.58 -23.58
CA LEU A 179 15.16 2.39 -22.82
C LEU A 179 15.67 3.73 -22.28
N ALA A 180 15.57 3.91 -20.97
CA ALA A 180 16.09 5.09 -20.29
C ALA A 180 17.60 5.00 -20.03
N THR A 181 18.25 6.16 -19.92
CA THR A 181 19.58 6.29 -19.31
C THR A 181 19.42 6.72 -17.86
N ILE A 182 19.90 5.89 -16.94
CA ILE A 182 19.88 6.14 -15.50
C ILE A 182 21.23 6.73 -15.10
N PHE A 183 21.20 7.85 -14.38
CA PHE A 183 22.36 8.50 -13.79
C PHE A 183 22.27 8.43 -12.27
N ASP A 184 23.30 7.94 -11.59
CA ASP A 184 23.38 7.97 -10.13
C ASP A 184 24.72 8.54 -9.67
N ALA A 185 24.70 9.33 -8.60
CA ALA A 185 25.88 9.93 -8.00
C ALA A 185 26.67 8.93 -7.11
N GLN A 186 26.06 7.80 -6.75
CA GLN A 186 26.70 6.73 -5.98
C GLN A 186 27.40 5.73 -6.91
N SER A 187 28.34 5.00 -6.33
CA SER A 187 29.13 3.97 -7.02
C SER A 187 28.40 2.62 -7.19
N ALA A 188 27.15 2.52 -6.72
CA ALA A 188 26.32 1.33 -6.80
C ALA A 188 24.83 1.70 -6.90
N PRO A 189 24.02 0.95 -7.67
CA PRO A 189 22.58 1.17 -7.75
C PRO A 189 21.85 0.67 -6.49
N GLY A 190 20.57 1.01 -6.38
CA GLY A 190 19.70 0.64 -5.26
C GLY A 190 19.44 1.78 -4.28
N GLY A 191 20.18 2.89 -4.38
CA GLY A 191 20.01 4.06 -3.51
C GLY A 191 20.07 3.69 -2.03
N THR A 192 19.14 4.22 -1.22
CA THR A 192 19.07 3.96 0.23
C THR A 192 18.93 2.48 0.58
N LEU A 193 18.32 1.65 -0.28
CA LEU A 193 18.24 0.21 -0.04
C LEU A 193 19.63 -0.44 -0.03
N HIS A 194 20.50 0.01 -0.92
CA HIS A 194 21.89 -0.44 -0.96
C HIS A 194 22.73 0.27 0.11
N SER A 195 22.63 1.59 0.24
CA SER A 195 23.56 2.38 1.05
C SER A 195 23.24 2.47 2.54
N ALA A 196 22.00 2.23 2.98
CA ALA A 196 21.61 2.46 4.37
C ALA A 196 20.89 1.28 5.05
N VAL A 197 20.03 0.54 4.34
CA VAL A 197 19.29 -0.58 4.96
C VAL A 197 20.28 -1.66 5.42
N PRO A 198 20.28 -2.09 6.68
CA PRO A 198 21.25 -3.09 7.16
C PRO A 198 21.08 -4.48 6.52
N ASP A 199 22.16 -5.24 6.40
CA ASP A 199 22.17 -6.59 5.80
C ASP A 199 21.27 -7.60 6.52
N TYR A 200 21.08 -7.47 7.84
CA TYR A 200 20.19 -8.37 8.58
C TYR A 200 18.71 -8.20 8.18
N ARG A 201 18.35 -7.03 7.63
CA ARG A 201 17.01 -6.75 7.07
C ARG A 201 16.96 -7.02 5.58
N LEU A 202 17.97 -6.55 4.84
CA LEU A 202 18.03 -6.68 3.39
C LEU A 202 19.45 -7.08 2.97
N PRO A 203 19.69 -8.37 2.73
CA PRO A 203 20.97 -8.82 2.19
C PRO A 203 21.26 -8.14 0.84
N LYS A 204 22.42 -7.50 0.69
CA LYS A 204 22.76 -6.83 -0.59
C LYS A 204 22.76 -7.75 -1.79
N SER A 205 23.06 -9.03 -1.59
CA SER A 205 23.03 -10.04 -2.65
C SER A 205 21.63 -10.28 -3.21
N VAL A 206 20.57 -10.12 -2.40
CA VAL A 206 19.18 -10.21 -2.87
C VAL A 206 18.84 -8.99 -3.72
N LEU A 207 19.09 -7.80 -3.19
CA LEU A 207 18.85 -6.54 -3.90
C LEU A 207 19.61 -6.47 -5.23
N ALA A 208 20.88 -6.88 -5.24
CA ALA A 208 21.70 -6.87 -6.45
C ALA A 208 21.09 -7.74 -7.56
N LYS A 209 20.59 -8.94 -7.23
CA LYS A 209 19.97 -9.84 -8.22
C LYS A 209 18.69 -9.27 -8.83
N GLU A 210 17.86 -8.60 -8.03
CA GLU A 210 16.66 -7.93 -8.56
C GLU A 210 17.03 -6.74 -9.46
N ILE A 211 18.03 -5.96 -9.06
CA ILE A 211 18.55 -4.87 -9.89
C ILE A 211 19.12 -5.41 -11.21
N ASP A 212 19.92 -6.47 -11.17
CA ASP A 212 20.49 -7.09 -12.37
C ASP A 212 19.38 -7.60 -13.32
N ALA A 213 18.32 -8.20 -12.79
CA ALA A 213 17.17 -8.63 -13.57
C ALA A 213 16.43 -7.45 -14.23
N ILE A 214 16.34 -6.30 -13.56
CA ILE A 214 15.77 -5.07 -14.14
C ILE A 214 16.69 -4.54 -15.26
N LEU A 215 17.99 -4.44 -14.99
CA LEU A 215 18.97 -3.91 -15.95
C LEU A 215 19.11 -4.80 -17.20
N ALA A 216 18.85 -6.10 -17.07
CA ALA A 216 18.83 -7.06 -18.19
C ALA A 216 17.81 -6.69 -19.29
N LEU A 217 16.86 -5.81 -19.02
CA LEU A 217 15.97 -5.23 -20.04
C LEU A 217 16.68 -4.26 -21.02
N GLY A 218 17.96 -3.93 -20.79
CA GLY A 218 18.80 -3.20 -21.74
C GLY A 218 18.93 -1.70 -21.50
N MET A 219 18.51 -1.20 -20.33
CA MET A 219 18.68 0.21 -19.95
C MET A 219 20.15 0.54 -19.64
N ALA A 220 20.56 1.78 -19.91
CA ALA A 220 21.92 2.23 -19.62
C ALA A 220 22.00 2.74 -18.17
N LEU A 221 23.03 2.32 -17.42
CA LEU A 221 23.29 2.79 -16.06
C LEU A 221 24.66 3.50 -16.00
N ARG A 222 24.67 4.73 -15.51
CA ARG A 222 25.86 5.56 -15.30
C ARG A 222 25.98 5.93 -13.82
N LEU A 223 26.84 5.19 -13.13
CA LEU A 223 27.17 5.41 -11.71
C LEU A 223 28.24 6.50 -11.58
N ASP A 224 28.49 6.95 -10.35
CA ASP A 224 29.45 8.02 -10.03
C ASP A 224 29.27 9.29 -10.88
N THR A 225 28.05 9.55 -11.34
CA THR A 225 27.72 10.60 -12.30
C THR A 225 26.67 11.53 -11.71
N ARG A 226 27.09 12.74 -11.33
CA ARG A 226 26.17 13.84 -11.05
C ARG A 226 25.94 14.64 -12.34
N VAL A 227 24.69 14.74 -12.75
CA VAL A 227 24.25 15.50 -13.93
C VAL A 227 23.75 16.89 -13.54
N ASN A 228 23.78 17.81 -14.50
CA ASN A 228 23.15 19.12 -14.37
C ASN A 228 21.97 19.29 -15.34
N GLU A 229 21.17 20.34 -15.11
CA GLU A 229 19.96 20.60 -15.91
C GLU A 229 20.22 20.83 -17.39
N ALA A 230 21.30 21.52 -17.74
CA ALA A 230 21.60 21.84 -19.13
C ALA A 230 21.88 20.56 -19.94
N GLU A 231 22.63 19.62 -19.36
CA GLU A 231 22.89 18.32 -19.95
C GLU A 231 21.60 17.52 -20.18
N LEU A 232 20.69 17.54 -19.20
CA LEU A 232 19.43 16.81 -19.26
C LEU A 232 18.48 17.38 -20.31
N ARG A 233 18.32 18.71 -20.37
CA ARG A 233 17.41 19.38 -21.32
C ARG A 233 17.88 19.28 -22.78
N ASP A 234 19.18 19.28 -23.02
CA ASP A 234 19.74 19.21 -24.38
C ASP A 234 19.67 17.78 -24.96
N GLN A 235 19.87 16.77 -24.11
CA GLN A 235 20.06 15.38 -24.56
C GLN A 235 18.81 14.50 -24.48
N PHE A 236 17.78 14.90 -23.74
CA PHE A 236 16.63 14.03 -23.45
C PHE A 236 15.30 14.72 -23.70
N ASP A 237 14.33 13.94 -24.17
CA ASP A 237 12.98 14.39 -24.48
C ASP A 237 12.08 14.35 -23.22
N ALA A 238 12.45 13.54 -22.24
CA ALA A 238 11.75 13.42 -20.94
C ALA A 238 12.75 13.08 -19.83
N VAL A 239 12.55 13.68 -18.65
CA VAL A 239 13.43 13.54 -17.49
C VAL A 239 12.61 13.14 -16.26
N PHE A 240 13.07 12.12 -15.52
CA PHE A 240 12.51 11.76 -14.23
C PHE A 240 13.54 11.95 -13.11
N LEU A 241 13.17 12.73 -12.09
CA LEU A 241 14.02 13.05 -10.95
C LEU A 241 13.61 12.21 -9.73
N ALA A 242 14.46 11.24 -9.41
CA ALA A 242 14.33 10.27 -8.32
C ALA A 242 15.52 10.33 -7.35
N ILE A 243 16.00 11.54 -7.05
CA ILE A 243 17.24 11.81 -6.30
C ILE A 243 17.17 11.44 -4.81
N GLY A 244 15.97 11.20 -4.28
CA GLY A 244 15.73 10.87 -2.87
C GLY A 244 16.16 12.00 -1.91
N THR A 245 16.38 11.65 -0.65
CA THR A 245 16.81 12.60 0.39
C THR A 245 18.18 12.24 0.95
N GLN A 246 19.26 12.57 0.24
CA GLN A 246 20.61 12.12 0.62
C GLN A 246 21.30 13.00 1.68
N LYS A 247 20.72 14.16 2.02
CA LYS A 247 21.34 15.12 2.94
C LYS A 247 20.73 15.00 4.34
N PRO A 248 21.49 14.64 5.39
CA PRO A 248 20.94 14.61 6.74
C PRO A 248 20.61 16.03 7.22
N ARG A 249 19.50 16.18 7.97
CA ARG A 249 19.18 17.44 8.63
C ARG A 249 20.26 17.82 9.63
N GLN A 250 20.55 19.11 9.72
CA GLN A 250 21.49 19.62 10.71
C GLN A 250 20.85 19.64 12.09
N TYR A 251 21.65 19.39 13.13
CA TYR A 251 21.27 19.53 14.52
C TYR A 251 22.22 20.50 15.23
N PRO A 252 21.75 21.21 16.28
CA PRO A 252 22.59 22.11 17.06
C PRO A 252 23.74 21.36 17.76
N GLY A 253 24.95 21.92 17.74
CA GLY A 253 26.11 21.33 18.42
C GLY A 253 26.93 20.32 17.60
N ARG A 254 26.65 20.16 16.30
CA ARG A 254 27.55 19.45 15.38
C ARG A 254 28.77 20.30 15.06
N GLU A 255 29.84 20.14 15.81
CA GLU A 255 31.16 20.62 15.40
C GLU A 255 31.71 19.70 14.29
N LYS A 256 32.27 20.28 13.22
CA LYS A 256 32.76 19.53 12.05
C LYS A 256 33.84 18.48 12.38
N SER A 257 34.50 18.58 13.54
CA SER A 257 35.63 17.74 13.98
C SER A 257 35.27 16.63 14.98
N SER A 258 34.02 16.54 15.43
CA SER A 258 33.66 15.64 16.54
C SER A 258 33.29 14.23 16.05
N HIS A 259 34.18 13.26 16.27
CA HIS A 259 33.93 11.83 16.02
C HIS A 259 32.85 11.22 16.93
N SER A 260 32.53 11.88 18.05
CA SER A 260 31.54 11.41 19.02
C SER A 260 30.10 11.81 18.67
N VAL A 261 29.86 12.45 17.52
CA VAL A 261 28.51 12.81 17.08
C VAL A 261 28.38 12.66 15.57
N MET A 262 27.40 11.90 15.11
CA MET A 262 27.20 11.65 13.67
C MET A 262 25.72 11.56 13.31
N SER A 263 25.42 11.53 12.02
CA SER A 263 24.04 11.27 11.56
C SER A 263 23.76 9.78 11.41
N GLY A 264 22.49 9.37 11.55
CA GLY A 264 22.09 7.98 11.34
C GLY A 264 22.41 7.48 9.94
N LEU A 265 22.21 8.31 8.92
CA LEU A 265 22.53 7.97 7.53
C LEU A 265 24.04 7.73 7.34
N GLU A 266 24.87 8.60 7.91
CA GLU A 266 26.33 8.45 7.89
C GLU A 266 26.76 7.16 8.59
N PHE A 267 26.23 6.86 9.78
CA PHE A 267 26.51 5.62 10.50
C PHE A 267 26.17 4.39 9.64
N LEU A 268 24.97 4.36 9.06
CA LEU A 268 24.51 3.25 8.24
C LEU A 268 25.32 3.11 6.95
N HIS A 269 25.71 4.21 6.30
CA HIS A 269 26.58 4.16 5.11
C HIS A 269 27.93 3.53 5.40
N ARG A 270 28.56 3.92 6.51
CA ARG A 270 29.86 3.36 6.93
C ARG A 270 29.73 1.86 7.21
N LEU A 271 28.68 1.48 7.94
CA LEU A 271 28.38 0.08 8.24
C LEU A 271 28.21 -0.76 6.96
N ASN A 272 27.40 -0.29 6.02
CA ASN A 272 27.14 -0.99 4.75
C ASN A 272 28.36 -1.05 3.83
N ARG A 273 29.33 -0.14 3.99
CA ARG A 273 30.62 -0.18 3.28
C ARG A 273 31.66 -1.08 3.96
N GLY A 274 31.31 -1.69 5.09
CA GLY A 274 32.26 -2.45 5.91
C GLY A 274 33.32 -1.58 6.57
N GLU A 275 33.10 -0.26 6.67
CA GLU A 275 34.00 0.63 7.38
C GLU A 275 33.87 0.39 8.89
N PRO A 276 35.00 0.28 9.63
CA PRO A 276 34.95 0.08 11.07
C PRO A 276 34.36 1.32 11.75
N VAL A 277 33.33 1.12 12.57
CA VAL A 277 32.76 2.16 13.44
C VAL A 277 33.16 1.85 14.87
N ALA A 278 34.04 2.67 15.45
CA ALA A 278 34.43 2.54 16.84
C ALA A 278 33.26 2.92 17.74
N LEU A 279 32.67 1.93 18.42
CA LEU A 279 31.55 2.16 19.33
C LEU A 279 32.02 2.22 20.79
N PRO A 280 31.62 3.26 21.55
CA PRO A 280 31.71 3.24 23.00
C PRO A 280 30.71 2.24 23.58
N LYS A 281 30.82 1.96 24.88
CA LYS A 281 29.89 1.06 25.59
C LYS A 281 28.44 1.53 25.48
N GLN A 282 28.19 2.84 25.54
CA GLN A 282 26.85 3.44 25.55
C GLN A 282 26.70 4.44 24.41
N VAL A 283 25.66 4.25 23.61
CA VAL A 283 25.33 5.07 22.44
C VAL A 283 23.90 5.58 22.58
N ALA A 284 23.73 6.90 22.41
CA ALA A 284 22.41 7.51 22.34
C ALA A 284 22.01 7.73 20.87
N VAL A 285 20.81 7.29 20.50
CA VAL A 285 20.23 7.47 19.17
C VAL A 285 19.04 8.41 19.28
N VAL A 286 19.06 9.52 18.55
CA VAL A 286 18.03 10.55 18.65
C VAL A 286 17.12 10.50 17.42
N GLY A 287 15.85 10.19 17.63
CA GLY A 287 14.84 10.16 16.57
C GLY A 287 13.78 9.08 16.77
N GLY A 288 12.59 9.30 16.19
CA GLY A 288 11.44 8.38 16.29
C GLY A 288 11.15 7.55 15.04
N GLY A 289 11.91 7.72 13.95
CA GLY A 289 11.65 7.03 12.68
C GLY A 289 12.35 5.68 12.56
N ASN A 290 12.03 4.93 11.51
CA ASN A 290 12.64 3.61 11.24
C ASN A 290 14.18 3.66 11.17
N THR A 291 14.76 4.74 10.66
CA THR A 291 16.23 4.92 10.67
C THR A 291 16.82 4.91 12.08
N ALA A 292 16.14 5.49 13.07
CA ALA A 292 16.61 5.47 14.46
C ALA A 292 16.60 4.04 15.03
N ILE A 293 15.55 3.28 14.71
CA ILE A 293 15.43 1.88 15.12
C ILE A 293 16.50 1.01 14.46
N ASP A 294 16.69 1.12 13.13
CA ASP A 294 17.73 0.38 12.41
C ASP A 294 19.13 0.69 12.98
N VAL A 295 19.44 1.96 13.26
CA VAL A 295 20.70 2.36 13.89
C VAL A 295 20.85 1.71 15.26
N ALA A 296 19.83 1.79 16.12
CA ALA A 296 19.90 1.23 17.48
C ALA A 296 20.11 -0.29 17.46
N ARG A 297 19.39 -0.99 16.58
CA ARG A 297 19.52 -2.44 16.37
C ARG A 297 20.90 -2.83 15.83
N CYS A 298 21.50 -2.02 14.96
CA CYS A 298 22.88 -2.20 14.50
C CYS A 298 23.90 -2.00 15.63
N VAL A 299 23.72 -0.96 16.46
CA VAL A 299 24.57 -0.70 17.63
C VAL A 299 24.56 -1.90 18.59
N ARG A 300 23.39 -2.48 18.85
CA ARG A 300 23.27 -3.70 19.67
C ARG A 300 24.04 -4.88 19.09
N ARG A 301 23.93 -5.12 17.78
CA ARG A 301 24.66 -6.20 17.07
C ARG A 301 26.17 -6.02 17.08
N LEU A 302 26.64 -4.77 17.14
CA LEU A 302 28.04 -4.43 17.29
C LEU A 302 28.53 -4.49 18.75
N GLY A 303 27.68 -4.91 19.69
CA GLY A 303 28.03 -5.19 21.08
C GLY A 303 27.91 -4.00 22.04
N ALA A 304 27.37 -2.86 21.60
CA ALA A 304 27.17 -1.68 22.45
C ALA A 304 25.73 -1.60 23.01
N GLU A 305 25.56 -0.87 24.11
CA GLU A 305 24.25 -0.49 24.66
C GLU A 305 23.67 0.67 23.83
N ALA A 306 22.40 0.56 23.44
CA ALA A 306 21.71 1.55 22.64
C ALA A 306 20.50 2.12 23.40
N THR A 307 20.45 3.44 23.52
CA THR A 307 19.30 4.17 24.08
C THR A 307 18.71 5.08 23.00
N VAL A 308 17.47 4.83 22.59
CA VAL A 308 16.71 5.67 21.66
C VAL A 308 15.98 6.76 22.45
N ILE A 309 16.19 8.00 22.05
CA ILE A 309 15.55 9.19 22.59
C ILE A 309 14.54 9.68 21.55
N CYS A 310 13.27 9.59 21.91
CA CYS A 310 12.14 9.87 21.03
C CYS A 310 11.25 10.96 21.62
N ALA A 311 11.00 12.03 20.84
CA ALA A 311 10.11 13.11 21.25
C ALA A 311 8.64 12.73 21.16
N GLN A 312 8.33 11.72 20.35
CA GLN A 312 7.00 11.22 20.04
C GLN A 312 6.53 10.14 21.05
N ASP A 313 5.23 9.87 21.02
CA ASP A 313 4.56 8.83 21.79
C ASP A 313 4.69 7.45 21.13
N PRO A 314 4.85 6.35 21.88
CA PRO A 314 4.96 5.00 21.31
C PRO A 314 3.66 4.54 20.61
N HIS A 315 2.50 4.95 21.12
CA HIS A 315 1.20 4.41 20.70
C HIS A 315 0.07 5.46 20.60
N GLY A 316 0.39 6.77 20.58
CA GLY A 316 -0.62 7.84 20.61
C GLY A 316 -1.52 7.82 21.86
N SER A 317 -1.09 7.11 22.91
CA SER A 317 -1.95 6.69 24.04
C SER A 317 -2.04 7.70 25.18
N HIS A 318 -1.21 8.76 25.18
CA HIS A 318 -1.12 9.67 26.32
C HIS A 318 -1.71 11.06 26.11
N HIS A 319 -1.91 11.51 24.87
CA HIS A 319 -2.56 12.78 24.58
C HIS A 319 -3.39 12.66 23.30
N GLN A 320 -4.59 13.22 23.29
CA GLN A 320 -5.50 13.27 22.12
C GLN A 320 -4.94 14.12 20.95
N GLU A 321 -3.64 14.38 20.92
CA GLU A 321 -2.95 15.15 19.89
C GLU A 321 -2.59 14.23 18.72
N LEU A 322 -3.47 14.19 17.71
CA LEU A 322 -3.19 13.51 16.44
C LEU A 322 -1.86 13.99 15.84
N GLY A 323 -1.01 13.05 15.44
CA GLY A 323 0.26 13.33 14.78
C GLY A 323 1.48 13.33 15.70
N THR A 324 1.33 13.02 16.99
CA THR A 324 2.47 12.85 17.92
C THR A 324 2.97 11.41 17.99
N GLU A 325 2.44 10.50 17.17
CA GLU A 325 2.83 9.09 17.17
C GLU A 325 4.24 8.90 16.60
N MET A 326 4.98 7.96 17.20
CA MET A 326 6.27 7.52 16.70
C MET A 326 6.15 7.03 15.24
N PRO A 327 6.91 7.59 14.29
CA PRO A 327 6.80 7.19 12.88
C PRO A 327 7.32 5.78 12.55
N ALA A 328 8.11 5.17 13.44
CA ALA A 328 8.63 3.82 13.22
C ALA A 328 7.52 2.77 13.25
N SER A 329 7.72 1.67 12.51
CA SER A 329 6.82 0.52 12.55
C SER A 329 6.79 -0.08 13.96
N SER A 330 5.59 -0.36 14.48
CA SER A 330 5.42 -0.97 15.80
C SER A 330 6.14 -2.32 15.91
N THR A 331 6.12 -3.13 14.85
CA THR A 331 6.84 -4.41 14.81
C THR A 331 8.36 -4.21 14.97
N GLU A 332 8.92 -3.21 14.30
CA GLU A 332 10.35 -2.88 14.41
C GLU A 332 10.73 -2.39 15.81
N VAL A 333 9.85 -1.60 16.44
CA VAL A 333 10.04 -1.15 17.83
C VAL A 333 10.04 -2.34 18.80
N ILE A 334 9.06 -3.24 18.68
CA ILE A 334 8.96 -4.45 19.51
C ILE A 334 10.20 -5.33 19.34
N GLU A 335 10.68 -5.52 18.11
CA GLU A 335 11.92 -6.28 17.87
C GLU A 335 13.14 -5.60 18.48
N ALA A 336 13.25 -4.27 18.40
CA ALA A 336 14.35 -3.53 19.00
C ALA A 336 14.36 -3.65 20.53
N GLU A 337 13.20 -3.53 21.19
CA GLU A 337 13.07 -3.73 22.64
C GLU A 337 13.48 -5.15 23.03
N ALA A 338 13.05 -6.14 22.24
CA ALA A 338 13.40 -7.55 22.47
C ALA A 338 14.91 -7.84 22.24
N GLU A 339 15.63 -6.97 21.53
CA GLU A 339 17.11 -6.98 21.37
C GLU A 339 17.84 -6.20 22.49
N GLY A 340 17.08 -5.63 23.44
CA GLY A 340 17.59 -4.86 24.58
C GLY A 340 17.91 -3.41 24.24
N VAL A 341 17.33 -2.85 23.18
CA VAL A 341 17.34 -1.40 22.96
C VAL A 341 16.47 -0.74 24.02
N GLN A 342 17.00 0.27 24.71
CA GLN A 342 16.21 1.09 25.63
C GLN A 342 15.53 2.21 24.84
N LEU A 343 14.22 2.37 24.97
CA LEU A 343 13.50 3.51 24.37
C LEU A 343 12.98 4.44 25.46
N ILE A 344 13.29 5.72 25.31
CA ILE A 344 12.78 6.79 26.17
C ILE A 344 11.90 7.68 25.29
N TYR A 345 10.60 7.64 25.58
CA TYR A 345 9.58 8.38 24.85
C TYR A 345 9.32 9.74 25.49
N ARG A 346 8.67 10.64 24.75
CA ARG A 346 8.28 11.98 25.21
C ARG A 346 9.45 12.79 25.80
N VAL A 347 10.65 12.59 25.25
CA VAL A 347 11.85 13.32 25.64
C VAL A 347 12.62 13.80 24.42
N GLY A 348 13.35 14.89 24.54
CA GLY A 348 14.28 15.30 23.50
C GLY A 348 15.56 15.88 24.07
N VAL A 349 16.57 15.97 23.22
CA VAL A 349 17.91 16.43 23.60
C VAL A 349 17.90 17.95 23.75
N ARG A 350 18.21 18.44 24.95
CA ARG A 350 18.44 19.87 25.23
C ARG A 350 19.84 20.30 24.83
N ARG A 351 20.85 19.51 25.23
CA ARG A 351 22.26 19.78 24.91
C ARG A 351 23.12 18.53 25.01
N LEU A 352 24.24 18.58 24.29
CA LEU A 352 25.33 17.61 24.45
C LEU A 352 26.19 18.00 25.65
N VAL A 353 26.55 17.03 26.47
CA VAL A 353 27.38 17.25 27.67
C VAL A 353 28.78 16.72 27.42
N ARG A 354 29.77 17.61 27.54
CA ARG A 354 31.17 17.30 27.29
C ARG A 354 32.05 17.58 28.50
N SER A 355 33.13 16.82 28.62
CA SER A 355 34.26 17.09 29.51
C SER A 355 35.49 17.34 28.63
N GLY A 356 35.79 18.63 28.36
CA GLY A 356 36.74 19.02 27.32
C GLY A 356 36.28 18.56 25.92
N GLU A 357 37.15 17.88 25.19
CA GLU A 357 36.83 17.33 23.85
C GLU A 357 35.97 16.05 23.92
N HIS A 358 35.89 15.39 25.08
CA HIS A 358 35.20 14.11 25.22
C HIS A 358 33.70 14.31 25.47
N LEU A 359 32.88 13.55 24.74
CA LEU A 359 31.44 13.48 24.98
C LEU A 359 31.15 12.55 26.15
N SER A 360 30.54 13.10 27.20
CA SER A 360 30.15 12.33 28.38
C SER A 360 28.72 11.82 28.28
N GLY A 361 27.86 12.51 27.54
CA GLY A 361 26.46 12.11 27.36
C GLY A 361 25.57 13.22 26.80
N VAL A 362 24.27 13.07 27.02
CA VAL A 362 23.23 14.01 26.60
C VAL A 362 22.34 14.39 27.78
N GLU A 363 21.99 15.66 27.84
CA GLU A 363 20.93 16.15 28.72
C GLU A 363 19.61 16.11 27.93
N ILE A 364 18.65 15.36 28.44
CA ILE A 364 17.30 15.24 27.88
C ILE A 364 16.31 15.98 28.77
N ALA A 365 15.18 16.38 28.21
CA ALA A 365 14.06 16.94 28.97
C ALA A 365 12.73 16.42 28.42
N HIS A 366 11.70 16.39 29.26
CA HIS A 366 10.35 15.97 28.87
C HIS A 366 9.74 16.94 27.87
N VAL A 367 9.07 16.39 26.86
CA VAL A 367 8.44 17.15 25.77
C VAL A 367 7.03 17.58 26.19
N GLU A 368 6.81 18.89 26.19
CA GLU A 368 5.50 19.54 26.37
C GLU A 368 4.68 19.40 25.09
N HIS A 369 5.22 19.87 23.97
CA HIS A 369 4.60 19.82 22.64
C HIS A 369 5.59 19.31 21.61
N VAL A 370 5.15 18.42 20.71
CA VAL A 370 5.99 17.88 19.63
C VAL A 370 6.01 18.81 18.41
N HIS A 371 4.87 19.43 18.11
CA HIS A 371 4.69 20.28 16.95
C HIS A 371 4.43 21.74 17.34
N ASP A 372 4.82 22.66 16.46
CA ASP A 372 4.40 24.05 16.58
C ASP A 372 2.94 24.27 16.11
N ARG A 373 2.45 25.51 16.21
CA ARG A 373 1.09 25.89 15.79
C ARG A 373 0.83 25.71 14.28
N GLN A 374 1.88 25.54 13.48
CA GLN A 374 1.78 25.33 12.03
C GLN A 374 1.84 23.83 11.68
N GLY A 375 1.99 22.96 12.68
CA GLY A 375 2.10 21.52 12.51
C GLY A 375 3.52 21.05 12.18
N ASN A 376 4.52 21.93 12.19
CA ASN A 376 5.89 21.53 11.95
C ASN A 376 6.46 20.86 13.19
N PHE A 377 7.29 19.83 12.98
CA PHE A 377 8.00 19.17 14.08
C PHE A 377 8.97 20.16 14.73
N ASN A 378 8.67 20.58 15.96
CA ASN A 378 9.42 21.59 16.70
C ASN A 378 9.19 21.40 18.22
N PRO A 379 9.88 20.42 18.83
CA PRO A 379 9.59 20.01 20.19
C PRO A 379 9.91 21.12 21.20
N ARG A 380 8.95 21.39 22.09
CA ARG A 380 9.10 22.25 23.27
C ARG A 380 9.18 21.39 24.52
N PHE A 381 9.95 21.84 25.49
CA PHE A 381 10.35 21.04 26.63
C PHE A 381 9.91 21.69 27.95
N PHE A 382 9.64 20.87 28.96
CA PHE A 382 9.41 21.34 30.32
C PHE A 382 10.75 21.66 31.00
N ASP A 383 10.89 22.88 31.50
CA ASP A 383 12.02 23.27 32.35
C ASP A 383 11.93 22.56 33.72
N GLY A 384 13.06 22.12 34.28
CA GLY A 384 13.11 21.40 35.56
C GLY A 384 12.89 19.89 35.46
N THR A 385 12.78 19.36 34.24
CA THR A 385 12.64 17.91 33.96
C THR A 385 13.90 17.32 33.33
N GLU A 386 15.03 18.00 33.50
CA GLU A 386 16.29 17.62 32.87
C GLU A 386 16.87 16.35 33.50
N GLU A 387 17.20 15.39 32.64
CA GLU A 387 17.83 14.12 33.01
C GLU A 387 19.12 13.93 32.21
N PHE A 388 20.10 13.26 32.80
CA PHE A 388 21.39 12.99 32.14
C PHE A 388 21.48 11.53 31.70
N ILE A 389 21.75 11.32 30.41
CA ILE A 389 21.99 10.00 29.82
C ILE A 389 23.47 9.91 29.41
N ALA A 390 24.19 8.98 30.02
CA ALA A 390 25.59 8.71 29.66
C ALA A 390 25.69 8.11 28.26
N ALA A 391 26.55 8.69 27.42
CA ALA A 391 26.80 8.21 26.06
C ALA A 391 28.13 8.74 25.53
N GLY A 392 28.95 7.86 24.97
CA GLY A 392 30.21 8.25 24.31
C GLY A 392 30.04 8.62 22.84
N LEU A 393 28.88 8.30 22.26
CA LEU A 393 28.51 8.56 20.88
C LEU A 393 27.03 8.92 20.82
N VAL A 394 26.71 9.99 20.09
CA VAL A 394 25.33 10.38 19.81
C VAL A 394 25.07 10.33 18.31
N ILE A 395 24.03 9.60 17.91
CA ILE A 395 23.65 9.43 16.51
C ILE A 395 22.30 10.10 16.27
N PHE A 396 22.28 11.15 15.45
CA PHE A 396 21.05 11.88 15.12
C PHE A 396 20.38 11.30 13.87
N ALA A 397 19.18 10.75 14.03
CA ALA A 397 18.31 10.19 12.99
C ALA A 397 17.01 11.00 12.87
N ILE A 398 17.16 12.32 12.73
CA ILE A 398 16.07 13.32 12.79
C ILE A 398 15.53 13.77 11.41
N GLY A 399 15.76 12.96 10.38
CA GLY A 399 15.29 13.20 9.02
C GLY A 399 16.38 13.66 8.04
N GLN A 400 15.99 13.70 6.77
CA GLN A 400 16.84 13.92 5.62
C GLN A 400 16.13 14.84 4.61
N GLU A 401 16.91 15.47 3.74
CA GLU A 401 16.47 16.43 2.74
C GLU A 401 17.05 16.09 1.36
N ALA A 402 16.36 16.52 0.31
CA ALA A 402 16.86 16.40 -1.05
C ALA A 402 18.09 17.29 -1.26
N ASP A 403 18.96 16.86 -2.16
CA ASP A 403 20.17 17.60 -2.54
C ASP A 403 20.07 18.05 -3.99
N TRP A 404 19.42 19.19 -4.20
CA TRP A 404 19.12 19.79 -5.51
C TRP A 404 20.31 20.43 -6.21
N ARG A 405 21.55 20.25 -5.72
CA ARG A 405 22.74 20.87 -6.33
C ARG A 405 22.87 20.49 -7.81
N GLY A 406 22.77 21.49 -8.69
CA GLY A 406 22.80 21.34 -10.14
C GLY A 406 21.45 21.01 -10.78
N LEU A 407 20.36 21.02 -10.02
CA LEU A 407 18.97 20.73 -10.41
C LEU A 407 17.98 21.73 -9.75
N GLU A 408 18.44 22.92 -9.36
CA GLU A 408 17.67 23.88 -8.56
C GLU A 408 16.47 24.48 -9.31
N SER A 409 16.55 24.69 -10.63
CA SER A 409 15.41 25.20 -11.40
C SER A 409 14.35 24.13 -11.63
N PHE A 410 14.74 22.85 -11.65
CA PHE A 410 13.79 21.75 -11.70
C PHE A 410 12.97 21.61 -10.43
N GLU A 411 13.39 22.11 -9.27
CA GLU A 411 12.57 22.02 -8.04
C GLU A 411 11.16 22.60 -8.21
N GLN A 412 10.97 23.52 -9.18
CA GLN A 412 9.69 24.16 -9.49
C GLN A 412 9.11 23.76 -10.86
N ALA A 413 9.72 22.80 -11.57
CA ALA A 413 9.23 22.38 -12.89
C ALA A 413 7.94 21.56 -12.78
N ALA A 414 7.13 21.62 -13.84
CA ALA A 414 5.90 20.85 -13.97
C ALA A 414 6.08 19.68 -14.95
N GLU A 415 5.18 18.69 -14.88
CA GLU A 415 5.15 17.58 -15.86
C GLU A 415 5.01 18.07 -17.31
N SER A 416 4.34 19.21 -17.51
CA SER A 416 4.23 19.87 -18.82
C SER A 416 5.57 20.33 -19.41
N ASP A 417 6.61 20.47 -18.58
CA ASP A 417 7.96 20.85 -18.99
C ASP A 417 8.81 19.63 -19.41
N GLY A 418 8.21 18.44 -19.46
CA GLY A 418 8.91 17.19 -19.72
C GLY A 418 9.71 16.67 -18.51
N VAL A 419 9.36 17.11 -17.30
CA VAL A 419 10.06 16.77 -16.05
C VAL A 419 9.09 16.17 -15.05
N TRP A 420 9.38 14.95 -14.60
CA TRP A 420 8.61 14.23 -13.59
C TRP A 420 9.43 14.03 -12.32
N PHE A 421 8.74 13.88 -11.19
CA PHE A 421 9.36 13.70 -9.87
C PHE A 421 8.79 12.48 -9.16
N GLY A 422 9.63 11.81 -8.38
CA GLY A 422 9.17 10.69 -7.58
C GLY A 422 10.13 10.32 -6.45
N GLY A 423 9.70 9.36 -5.65
CA GLY A 423 10.42 8.89 -4.47
C GLY A 423 10.48 9.94 -3.36
N ASP A 424 11.49 9.78 -2.50
CA ASP A 424 11.58 10.53 -1.25
C ASP A 424 11.82 12.02 -1.45
N ALA A 425 12.28 12.49 -2.60
CA ALA A 425 12.53 13.92 -2.82
C ALA A 425 11.24 14.76 -2.75
N VAL A 426 10.12 14.20 -3.20
CA VAL A 426 8.82 14.91 -3.31
C VAL A 426 7.70 14.25 -2.51
N SER A 427 7.88 13.00 -2.08
CA SER A 427 6.87 12.27 -1.29
C SER A 427 6.91 12.65 0.19
N LYS A 428 5.73 12.76 0.81
CA LYS A 428 5.59 12.83 2.28
C LYS A 428 5.85 11.48 2.95
N SER A 429 5.48 10.39 2.28
CA SER A 429 5.78 9.02 2.70
C SER A 429 7.22 8.66 2.31
N LYS A 430 8.06 8.29 3.27
CA LYS A 430 9.46 7.89 3.06
C LYS A 430 9.63 6.38 3.05
N LEU A 431 8.70 5.68 2.41
CA LEU A 431 8.65 4.21 2.35
C LEU A 431 9.13 3.72 0.99
N ALA A 432 9.91 2.63 0.98
CA ALA A 432 10.41 2.02 -0.25
C ALA A 432 9.27 1.63 -1.22
N ALA A 433 8.17 1.09 -0.70
CA ALA A 433 6.97 0.78 -1.50
C ALA A 433 6.33 2.04 -2.12
N SER A 434 6.35 3.19 -1.43
CA SER A 434 5.87 4.46 -1.97
C SER A 434 6.78 4.97 -3.08
N ALA A 435 8.10 4.79 -2.94
CA ALA A 435 9.05 5.11 -4.00
C ALA A 435 8.80 4.25 -5.25
N VAL A 436 8.63 2.93 -5.10
CA VAL A 436 8.27 2.03 -6.20
C VAL A 436 6.98 2.47 -6.90
N GLY A 437 5.92 2.77 -6.13
CA GLY A 437 4.64 3.23 -6.68
C GLY A 437 4.75 4.56 -7.42
N SER A 438 5.50 5.52 -6.88
CA SER A 438 5.73 6.81 -7.57
C SER A 438 6.52 6.65 -8.87
N GLY A 439 7.48 5.73 -8.92
CA GLY A 439 8.21 5.40 -10.15
C GLY A 439 7.29 4.79 -11.21
N TYR A 440 6.37 3.91 -10.80
CA TYR A 440 5.34 3.37 -11.69
C TYR A 440 4.44 4.48 -12.24
N GLN A 441 3.93 5.36 -11.38
CA GLN A 441 3.03 6.44 -11.77
C GLN A 441 3.71 7.42 -12.73
N ALA A 442 4.95 7.80 -12.45
CA ALA A 442 5.75 8.65 -13.31
C ALA A 442 5.96 8.00 -14.68
N ALA A 443 6.32 6.71 -14.74
CA ALA A 443 6.47 6.00 -16.01
C ALA A 443 5.18 6.02 -16.84
N MET A 444 4.01 5.80 -16.22
CA MET A 444 2.74 5.83 -16.94
C MET A 444 2.42 7.25 -17.48
N SER A 445 2.68 8.29 -16.68
CA SER A 445 2.51 9.69 -17.11
C SER A 445 3.46 10.06 -18.25
N MET A 446 4.74 9.69 -18.13
CA MET A 446 5.75 9.90 -19.17
C MET A 446 5.38 9.21 -20.48
N LEU A 447 4.92 7.95 -20.42
CA LEU A 447 4.53 7.20 -21.62
C LEU A 447 3.34 7.84 -22.33
N ALA A 448 2.34 8.27 -21.58
CA ALA A 448 1.19 8.97 -22.14
C ALA A 448 1.64 10.27 -22.82
N SER A 449 2.44 11.09 -22.13
CA SER A 449 3.00 12.33 -22.68
C SER A 449 3.83 12.10 -23.95
N LEU A 450 4.73 11.11 -23.95
CA LEU A 450 5.57 10.75 -25.10
C LEU A 450 4.76 10.26 -26.32
N ARG A 451 3.55 9.76 -26.10
CA ARG A 451 2.60 9.32 -27.15
C ARG A 451 1.59 10.42 -27.54
N GLY A 452 1.54 11.53 -26.82
CA GLY A 452 0.52 12.56 -26.99
C GLY A 452 -0.86 12.15 -26.46
N GLU A 453 -0.89 11.25 -25.48
CA GLU A 453 -2.09 10.70 -24.83
C GLU A 453 -2.22 11.22 -23.39
N LEU A 454 -3.40 11.05 -22.79
CA LEU A 454 -3.59 11.26 -21.36
C LEU A 454 -3.26 9.99 -20.58
N PRO A 455 -2.64 10.08 -19.39
CA PRO A 455 -2.36 8.90 -18.59
C PRO A 455 -3.67 8.25 -18.14
N VAL A 456 -3.81 6.97 -18.47
CA VAL A 456 -4.91 6.14 -17.99
C VAL A 456 -4.39 5.33 -16.81
N PHE A 457 -4.87 5.67 -15.62
CA PHE A 457 -4.74 4.83 -14.44
C PHE A 457 -6.01 3.98 -14.35
N ASP A 458 -5.83 2.68 -14.07
CA ASP A 458 -6.92 1.70 -13.98
C ASP A 458 -8.04 2.19 -13.03
N ASP A 459 -9.19 2.55 -13.61
CA ASP A 459 -10.37 3.10 -12.92
C ASP A 459 -11.59 2.16 -13.02
N HIS A 460 -11.36 0.86 -13.30
CA HIS A 460 -12.47 -0.09 -13.48
C HIS A 460 -13.19 -0.42 -12.15
N LYS A 461 -12.57 -0.11 -11.00
CA LYS A 461 -13.08 -0.42 -9.67
C LYS A 461 -13.61 0.85 -8.99
N ARG A 462 -14.92 0.96 -8.83
CA ARG A 462 -15.59 2.19 -8.34
C ARG A 462 -15.59 2.35 -6.82
N ALA A 463 -15.62 1.24 -6.08
CA ALA A 463 -15.79 1.25 -4.62
C ALA A 463 -14.81 0.30 -3.92
N LYS A 464 -14.43 0.62 -2.68
CA LYS A 464 -13.67 -0.27 -1.80
C LYS A 464 -14.63 -1.26 -1.13
N ILE A 465 -14.34 -2.56 -1.23
CA ILE A 465 -15.11 -3.60 -0.53
C ILE A 465 -14.77 -3.60 0.97
N THR A 466 -15.80 -3.68 1.81
CA THR A 466 -15.66 -3.82 3.27
C THR A 466 -16.08 -5.22 3.73
N PHE A 467 -15.59 -5.66 4.89
CA PHE A 467 -15.98 -6.96 5.46
C PHE A 467 -17.50 -7.11 5.69
N ARG A 468 -18.23 -5.99 5.83
CA ARG A 468 -19.69 -5.99 6.05
C ARG A 468 -20.48 -6.37 4.80
N GLU A 469 -19.87 -6.22 3.64
CA GLU A 469 -20.44 -6.59 2.34
C GLU A 469 -20.07 -8.02 1.93
N MET A 470 -19.33 -8.74 2.78
CA MET A 470 -18.83 -10.09 2.51
C MET A 470 -19.52 -11.12 3.41
N GLN A 471 -19.64 -12.36 2.92
CA GLN A 471 -20.16 -13.46 3.72
C GLN A 471 -19.03 -14.32 4.27
N LEU A 472 -18.48 -13.88 5.41
CA LEU A 472 -17.29 -14.51 6.00
C LEU A 472 -17.50 -15.97 6.45
N HIS A 473 -18.74 -16.43 6.61
CA HIS A 473 -19.07 -17.79 7.04
C HIS A 473 -18.78 -18.86 5.97
N TYR A 474 -18.59 -18.48 4.70
CA TYR A 474 -18.14 -19.40 3.65
C TYR A 474 -16.64 -19.73 3.73
N TYR A 475 -15.87 -19.00 4.54
CA TYR A 475 -14.42 -19.14 4.58
C TYR A 475 -13.98 -19.88 5.85
N PRO A 476 -13.12 -20.91 5.73
CA PRO A 476 -12.60 -21.62 6.88
C PRO A 476 -11.62 -20.74 7.65
N LYS A 477 -11.68 -20.84 8.98
CA LYS A 477 -10.63 -20.29 9.86
C LYS A 477 -9.35 -21.10 9.72
N GLN A 478 -8.23 -20.42 9.58
CA GLN A 478 -6.92 -21.03 9.38
C GLN A 478 -5.84 -20.19 10.06
N PRO A 479 -4.87 -20.81 10.76
CA PRO A 479 -3.76 -20.09 11.35
C PRO A 479 -2.91 -19.40 10.27
N ARG A 480 -2.39 -18.21 10.60
CA ARG A 480 -1.39 -17.51 9.78
C ARG A 480 -0.03 -18.15 10.00
N ASN A 481 0.71 -18.38 8.92
CA ASN A 481 2.11 -18.77 9.04
C ASN A 481 2.94 -17.51 9.24
N GLU A 482 3.54 -17.33 10.42
CA GLU A 482 4.37 -16.17 10.78
C GLU A 482 5.83 -16.31 10.30
N GLY A 483 6.22 -17.48 9.77
CA GLY A 483 7.62 -17.85 9.60
C GLY A 483 8.33 -18.11 10.94
N GLU A 484 9.62 -18.47 10.88
CA GLU A 484 10.47 -18.62 12.07
C GLU A 484 11.48 -17.47 12.18
N VAL A 485 11.56 -16.87 13.37
CA VAL A 485 12.57 -15.87 13.74
C VAL A 485 13.70 -16.55 14.50
N SER A 486 14.94 -16.34 14.08
CA SER A 486 16.13 -16.94 14.70
C SER A 486 16.37 -16.42 16.12
N GLU A 487 16.58 -17.33 17.08
CA GLU A 487 17.01 -17.01 18.44
C GLU A 487 18.42 -16.38 18.47
N GLN A 488 19.22 -16.57 17.42
CA GLN A 488 20.58 -16.03 17.26
C GLN A 488 20.61 -14.65 16.58
N ARG A 489 19.51 -13.89 16.63
CA ARG A 489 19.37 -12.59 15.93
C ARG A 489 20.41 -11.50 16.29
N LEU A 490 21.13 -11.67 17.40
CA LEU A 490 22.22 -10.78 17.82
C LEU A 490 23.60 -11.22 17.30
N ASP A 491 23.71 -12.40 16.71
CA ASP A 491 24.96 -12.93 16.15
C ASP A 491 25.23 -12.34 14.74
N GLY A 492 25.63 -11.07 14.73
CA GLY A 492 26.03 -10.36 13.52
C GLY A 492 24.86 -9.90 12.63
N PHE A 493 25.08 -9.98 11.32
CA PHE A 493 24.22 -9.35 10.30
C PHE A 493 23.56 -10.35 9.33
N LYS A 494 23.49 -11.63 9.72
CA LYS A 494 22.76 -12.63 8.94
C LYS A 494 21.26 -12.33 8.98
N GLU A 495 20.55 -12.72 7.93
CA GLU A 495 19.09 -12.63 7.88
C GLU A 495 18.47 -13.43 9.03
N VAL A 496 17.52 -12.81 9.74
CA VAL A 496 16.98 -13.34 11.01
C VAL A 496 15.60 -13.98 10.87
N VAL A 497 14.91 -13.75 9.76
CA VAL A 497 13.57 -14.29 9.48
C VAL A 497 13.67 -15.29 8.34
N SER A 498 13.11 -16.48 8.50
CA SER A 498 12.99 -17.48 7.43
C SER A 498 11.80 -17.20 6.50
N GLY A 499 11.91 -17.60 5.23
CA GLY A 499 10.81 -17.52 4.26
C GLY A 499 9.86 -18.72 4.35
N LEU A 500 8.73 -18.64 3.64
CA LEU A 500 7.79 -19.76 3.51
C LEU A 500 8.39 -20.88 2.65
N VAL A 501 7.91 -22.12 2.85
CA VAL A 501 8.13 -23.26 1.95
C VAL A 501 6.90 -23.50 1.08
N ASP A 502 7.02 -24.27 -0.01
CA ASP A 502 5.96 -24.44 -1.02
C ASP A 502 4.57 -24.78 -0.46
N ASN A 503 4.48 -25.73 0.46
CA ASN A 503 3.19 -26.13 1.03
C ASN A 503 2.58 -25.01 1.89
N ASP A 504 3.43 -24.31 2.64
CA ASP A 504 3.02 -23.18 3.48
C ASP A 504 2.59 -22.00 2.62
N ALA A 505 3.30 -21.73 1.52
CA ALA A 505 2.96 -20.68 0.58
C ALA A 505 1.61 -20.93 -0.12
N VAL A 506 1.33 -22.18 -0.54
CA VAL A 506 0.01 -22.51 -1.10
C VAL A 506 -1.09 -22.35 -0.05
N HIS A 507 -0.86 -22.84 1.17
CA HIS A 507 -1.83 -22.72 2.26
C HIS A 507 -2.12 -21.25 2.56
N GLU A 508 -1.07 -20.43 2.67
CA GLU A 508 -1.18 -19.00 2.94
C GLU A 508 -1.89 -18.26 1.79
N ALA A 509 -1.59 -18.56 0.53
CA ALA A 509 -2.29 -17.99 -0.61
C ALA A 509 -3.80 -18.32 -0.61
N LYS A 510 -4.17 -19.54 -0.22
CA LYS A 510 -5.57 -19.98 -0.09
C LYS A 510 -6.33 -19.32 1.06
N ARG A 511 -5.64 -18.60 1.95
CA ARG A 511 -6.30 -17.74 2.95
C ARG A 511 -6.87 -16.46 2.34
N CYS A 512 -6.53 -16.09 1.11
CA CYS A 512 -7.14 -14.93 0.46
C CYS A 512 -8.67 -15.07 0.36
N LEU A 513 -9.40 -14.01 0.73
CA LEU A 513 -10.88 -13.99 0.67
C LEU A 513 -11.42 -13.48 -0.68
N SER A 514 -10.56 -13.26 -1.67
CA SER A 514 -10.94 -12.73 -3.00
C SER A 514 -11.84 -11.48 -2.95
N CYS A 515 -11.56 -10.58 -2.00
CA CYS A 515 -12.45 -9.47 -1.66
C CYS A 515 -12.86 -8.64 -2.89
N GLY A 516 -14.15 -8.54 -3.17
CA GLY A 516 -14.70 -7.63 -4.18
C GLY A 516 -14.58 -8.07 -5.65
N VAL A 517 -14.07 -9.27 -5.93
CA VAL A 517 -13.89 -9.80 -7.29
C VAL A 517 -14.37 -11.25 -7.36
N CYS A 518 -14.98 -11.64 -8.47
CA CYS A 518 -15.44 -13.03 -8.67
C CYS A 518 -14.27 -14.01 -8.57
N PHE A 519 -14.47 -15.14 -7.87
CA PHE A 519 -13.52 -16.26 -7.81
C PHE A 519 -14.19 -17.60 -8.17
N GLU A 520 -15.29 -17.52 -8.92
CA GLU A 520 -15.97 -18.67 -9.50
C GLU A 520 -16.45 -19.76 -8.51
N CYS A 521 -16.89 -19.36 -7.32
CA CYS A 521 -17.41 -20.26 -6.28
C CYS A 521 -18.73 -20.99 -6.59
N ASP A 522 -19.35 -20.76 -7.75
CA ASP A 522 -20.66 -21.31 -8.16
C ASP A 522 -21.87 -20.96 -7.27
N ASN A 523 -21.72 -20.23 -6.16
CA ASN A 523 -22.84 -19.90 -5.26
C ASN A 523 -23.98 -19.16 -5.97
N CYS A 524 -23.68 -18.10 -6.72
CA CYS A 524 -24.71 -17.31 -7.40
C CYS A 524 -25.50 -18.13 -8.43
N TRP A 525 -24.85 -19.12 -9.04
CA TRP A 525 -25.46 -20.07 -9.95
C TRP A 525 -26.34 -21.08 -9.20
N HIS A 526 -25.81 -21.69 -8.13
CA HIS A 526 -26.50 -22.72 -7.35
C HIS A 526 -27.73 -22.19 -6.60
N PHE A 527 -27.63 -20.98 -6.03
CA PHE A 527 -28.72 -20.38 -5.25
C PHE A 527 -29.72 -19.59 -6.10
N CYS A 528 -29.56 -19.53 -7.43
CA CYS A 528 -30.52 -18.84 -8.29
C CYS A 528 -31.83 -19.64 -8.40
N PRO A 529 -32.94 -19.18 -7.82
CA PRO A 529 -34.18 -19.96 -7.80
C PRO A 529 -34.85 -20.06 -9.18
N ASP A 530 -34.49 -19.17 -10.10
CA ASP A 530 -35.09 -19.08 -11.44
C ASP A 530 -34.12 -19.54 -12.54
N ALA A 531 -32.96 -20.11 -12.16
CA ALA A 531 -31.88 -20.52 -13.09
C ALA A 531 -31.44 -19.40 -14.08
N ALA A 532 -31.63 -18.14 -13.69
CA ALA A 532 -31.30 -16.96 -14.48
C ALA A 532 -29.80 -16.60 -14.49
N VAL A 533 -28.98 -17.28 -13.69
CA VAL A 533 -27.52 -17.14 -13.75
C VAL A 533 -27.00 -18.22 -14.68
N VAL A 534 -26.34 -17.83 -15.77
CA VAL A 534 -25.80 -18.72 -16.80
C VAL A 534 -24.29 -18.78 -16.65
N LYS A 535 -23.74 -19.99 -16.50
CA LYS A 535 -22.29 -20.20 -16.45
C LYS A 535 -21.70 -20.05 -17.85
N LYS A 536 -20.66 -19.23 -17.98
CA LYS A 536 -19.89 -18.99 -19.21
C LYS A 536 -18.43 -19.39 -18.99
N GLU A 537 -17.65 -19.40 -20.05
CA GLU A 537 -16.19 -19.54 -19.93
C GLU A 537 -15.63 -18.30 -19.20
N GLY A 538 -15.01 -18.51 -18.05
CA GLY A 538 -14.41 -17.42 -17.24
C GLY A 538 -15.39 -16.59 -16.40
N GLY A 539 -16.59 -17.11 -16.09
CA GLY A 539 -17.50 -16.44 -15.15
C GLY A 539 -18.99 -16.76 -15.35
N TYR A 540 -19.82 -15.76 -15.05
CA TYR A 540 -21.29 -15.89 -15.05
C TYR A 540 -21.94 -14.70 -15.72
N GLU A 541 -23.04 -14.95 -16.41
CA GLU A 541 -23.90 -13.94 -17.02
C GLU A 541 -25.30 -14.05 -16.42
N ILE A 542 -25.98 -12.93 -16.22
CA ILE A 542 -27.36 -12.93 -15.73
C ILE A 542 -28.29 -12.76 -16.93
N ASP A 543 -29.16 -13.74 -17.14
CA ASP A 543 -30.28 -13.63 -18.05
C ASP A 543 -31.39 -12.79 -17.41
N TYR A 544 -31.42 -11.52 -17.79
CA TYR A 544 -32.38 -10.56 -17.24
C TYR A 544 -33.81 -10.80 -17.70
N ASP A 545 -34.07 -11.64 -18.70
CA ASP A 545 -35.43 -12.02 -19.09
C ASP A 545 -36.06 -12.97 -18.05
N TYR A 546 -35.25 -13.69 -17.28
CA TYR A 546 -35.72 -14.60 -16.22
C TYR A 546 -35.33 -14.15 -14.81
N CYS A 547 -34.41 -13.18 -14.66
CA CYS A 547 -34.00 -12.68 -13.36
C CYS A 547 -35.09 -11.81 -12.69
N LYS A 548 -35.87 -12.38 -11.75
CA LYS A 548 -36.88 -11.61 -11.00
C LYS A 548 -36.33 -10.61 -9.97
N GLY A 549 -35.00 -10.48 -9.85
CA GLY A 549 -34.38 -9.50 -8.96
C GLY A 549 -34.50 -9.79 -7.46
N CYS A 550 -34.60 -11.07 -7.05
CA CYS A 550 -34.76 -11.45 -5.64
C CYS A 550 -33.53 -11.12 -4.76
N GLY A 551 -32.34 -11.01 -5.36
CA GLY A 551 -31.10 -10.64 -4.68
C GLY A 551 -30.43 -11.75 -3.87
N ILE A 552 -30.90 -13.00 -3.94
CA ILE A 552 -30.26 -14.14 -3.26
C ILE A 552 -28.81 -14.32 -3.73
N CYS A 553 -28.56 -14.22 -5.05
CA CYS A 553 -27.19 -14.30 -5.58
C CYS A 553 -26.25 -13.25 -4.96
N ALA A 554 -26.74 -12.03 -4.70
CA ALA A 554 -25.98 -10.99 -4.03
C ALA A 554 -25.78 -11.28 -2.53
N GLN A 555 -26.82 -11.77 -1.85
CA GLN A 555 -26.74 -12.14 -0.44
C GLN A 555 -25.77 -13.29 -0.19
N GLU A 556 -25.72 -14.27 -1.09
CA GLU A 556 -24.88 -15.47 -0.99
C GLU A 556 -23.51 -15.33 -1.67
N CYS A 557 -23.18 -14.13 -2.19
CA CYS A 557 -21.87 -13.85 -2.79
C CYS A 557 -20.80 -13.74 -1.69
N PRO A 558 -19.85 -14.69 -1.58
CA PRO A 558 -18.90 -14.69 -0.46
C PRO A 558 -17.98 -13.47 -0.43
N CYS A 559 -17.59 -12.98 -1.60
CA CYS A 559 -16.64 -11.89 -1.76
C CYS A 559 -17.30 -10.51 -1.91
N GLY A 560 -18.63 -10.42 -1.95
CA GLY A 560 -19.35 -9.15 -2.09
C GLY A 560 -19.24 -8.50 -3.48
N HIS A 561 -19.04 -9.31 -4.52
CA HIS A 561 -18.86 -8.88 -5.92
C HIS A 561 -20.17 -8.55 -6.64
N ILE A 562 -21.33 -8.94 -6.11
CA ILE A 562 -22.64 -8.72 -6.74
C ILE A 562 -23.38 -7.62 -5.97
N ASP A 563 -23.73 -6.54 -6.66
CA ASP A 563 -24.57 -5.46 -6.13
C ASP A 563 -25.99 -5.58 -6.65
N MET A 564 -26.98 -5.14 -5.85
CA MET A 564 -28.36 -5.02 -6.29
C MET A 564 -28.67 -3.58 -6.68
N GLU A 565 -28.79 -3.31 -7.97
CA GLU A 565 -29.04 -1.97 -8.49
C GLU A 565 -30.52 -1.72 -8.75
N LYS A 566 -30.96 -0.46 -8.64
CA LYS A 566 -32.30 -0.07 -9.11
C LYS A 566 -32.27 -0.01 -10.62
N ILE A 567 -33.32 -0.53 -11.25
CA ILE A 567 -33.45 -0.43 -12.71
C ILE A 567 -33.82 1.01 -13.03
N PRO A 568 -33.11 1.67 -13.96
CA PRO A 568 -33.54 2.96 -14.46
C PRO A 568 -34.95 2.81 -15.00
N LEU A 569 -35.92 3.54 -14.43
CA LEU A 569 -37.25 3.64 -15.02
C LEU A 569 -37.04 4.29 -16.40
N SER A 570 -37.15 3.49 -17.47
CA SER A 570 -37.30 4.03 -18.82
C SER A 570 -38.60 4.84 -18.81
N LEU A 571 -38.48 6.17 -18.85
CA LEU A 571 -39.61 7.08 -19.07
C LEU A 571 -40.13 6.98 -20.50
#